data_AF-A0A545B153-F1
#
_entry.id   AF-A0A545B153-F1
#
_cell.length_a   1.000
_cell.length_b   1.000
_cell.length_c   1.000
_cell.angle_alpha   90.00
_cell.angle_beta   90.00
_cell.angle_gamma   90.00
#
_symmetry.space_group_name_H-M   'P 1'
#
loop_
_entity.id
_entity.type
_entity.pdbx_description
1 polymer ?
#
loop_
_entity_poly.entity_id
_entity_poly.type
_entity_poly.pdbx_seq_one_letter_code
_entity_poly.pdbx_strand_id
1 'polypeptide(L)'
;MFTFLLDLITEKGKGIHAYVAVSKAAFDRALTEPDHAAAFYFLATSAESFVELHERQPLSSDELEQNFKTFQADIQQLEDASTGSAENRLSVLNQIVKARIEYTR
;
A
#
# COMPACT_ATOMS: atom_id res chain seq x y z
N MET A 1 -5.05 1.91 -11.95
CA MET A 1 -4.31 0.64 -11.73
C MET A 1 -4.38 0.21 -10.27
N PHE A 2 -3.92 1.02 -9.33
CA PHE A 2 -3.82 0.72 -7.90
C PHE A 2 -4.96 1.31 -7.06
N THR A 3 -5.65 2.34 -7.57
CA THR A 3 -6.71 3.07 -6.85
C THR A 3 -7.86 2.20 -6.35
N PHE A 4 -8.14 1.06 -6.96
CA PHE A 4 -9.14 0.12 -6.44
C PHE A 4 -8.82 -0.38 -5.02
N LEU A 5 -7.54 -0.39 -4.62
CA LEU A 5 -7.13 -0.71 -3.25
C LEU A 5 -7.56 0.40 -2.28
N LEU A 6 -7.63 1.67 -2.72
CA LEU A 6 -8.17 2.80 -1.94
C LEU A 6 -9.69 2.71 -1.78
N ASP A 7 -10.38 2.27 -2.82
CA ASP A 7 -11.81 2.02 -2.74
C ASP A 7 -12.07 0.89 -1.74
N LEU A 8 -11.37 -0.24 -1.90
CA LEU A 8 -11.50 -1.42 -1.04
C LEU A 8 -11.23 -1.13 0.44
N ILE A 9 -10.17 -0.37 0.74
CA ILE A 9 -9.83 -0.04 2.13
C ILE A 9 -10.85 0.91 2.75
N THR A 10 -11.39 1.85 1.96
CA THR A 10 -12.36 2.85 2.41
C THR A 10 -13.72 2.21 2.66
N GLU A 11 -14.18 1.36 1.73
CA GLU A 11 -15.41 0.58 1.88
C GLU A 11 -15.42 -0.31 3.12
N LYS A 12 -14.25 -0.82 3.51
CA LYS A 12 -14.07 -1.67 4.70
C LYS A 12 -13.77 -0.90 5.98
N GLY A 13 -13.84 0.43 5.96
CA GLY A 13 -13.72 1.28 7.14
C GLY A 13 -12.28 1.48 7.65
N LYS A 14 -11.26 1.25 6.81
CA LYS A 14 -9.84 1.58 7.07
C LYS A 14 -9.20 0.89 8.30
N GLY A 15 -9.87 -0.05 8.94
CA GLY A 15 -9.35 -0.82 10.06
C GLY A 15 -8.52 -2.04 9.63
N ILE A 16 -8.06 -2.83 10.60
CA ILE A 16 -7.22 -4.03 10.37
C ILE A 16 -7.84 -4.97 9.32
N HIS A 17 -9.14 -5.27 9.40
CA HIS A 17 -9.81 -6.12 8.41
C HIS A 17 -9.82 -5.55 6.99
N ALA A 18 -9.79 -4.22 6.85
CA ALA A 18 -9.65 -3.56 5.56
C ALA A 18 -8.25 -3.81 4.98
N TYR A 19 -7.19 -3.64 5.79
CA TYR A 19 -5.82 -3.92 5.38
C TYR A 19 -5.56 -5.40 5.04
N VAL A 20 -6.19 -6.34 5.76
CA VAL A 20 -6.15 -7.77 5.39
C VAL A 20 -6.74 -8.00 3.99
N ALA A 21 -7.87 -7.36 3.68
CA ALA A 21 -8.50 -7.50 2.36
C ALA A 21 -7.66 -6.87 1.24
N VAL A 22 -7.10 -5.69 1.50
CA VAL A 22 -6.18 -4.98 0.58
C VAL A 22 -4.94 -5.80 0.30
N SER A 23 -4.31 -6.38 1.34
CA SER A 23 -3.14 -7.24 1.17
C SER A 23 -3.44 -8.40 0.22
N LYS A 24 -4.53 -9.13 0.47
CA LYS A 24 -4.95 -10.26 -0.38
C LYS A 24 -5.19 -9.81 -1.83
N ALA A 25 -5.96 -8.74 -2.02
CA ALA A 25 -6.25 -8.24 -3.37
C ALA A 25 -4.99 -7.76 -4.11
N ALA A 26 -4.04 -7.16 -3.39
CA ALA A 26 -2.76 -6.75 -3.96
C ALA A 26 -1.89 -7.96 -4.34
N PHE A 27 -1.82 -9.01 -3.51
CA PHE A 27 -1.14 -10.25 -3.88
C PHE A 27 -1.75 -10.90 -5.12
N ASP A 28 -3.07 -10.99 -5.19
CA ASP A 28 -3.77 -11.54 -6.36
C ASP A 28 -3.39 -10.79 -7.64
N ARG A 29 -3.31 -9.45 -7.56
CA ARG A 29 -2.85 -8.62 -8.69
C ARG A 29 -1.37 -8.79 -9.01
N ALA A 30 -0.52 -8.96 -8.01
CA ALA A 30 0.91 -9.19 -8.24
C ALA A 30 1.16 -10.44 -9.10
N LEU A 31 0.28 -11.45 -9.00
CA LEU A 31 0.36 -12.67 -9.81
C LEU A 31 -0.12 -12.47 -11.25
N THR A 32 -1.02 -11.52 -11.51
CA THR A 32 -1.65 -11.31 -12.82
C THR A 32 -1.11 -10.12 -13.60
N GLU A 33 -0.40 -9.20 -12.95
CA GLU A 33 0.11 -7.94 -13.53
C GLU A 33 1.65 -7.89 -13.47
N PRO A 34 2.37 -8.59 -14.37
CA PRO A 34 3.83 -8.78 -14.25
C PRO A 34 4.62 -7.46 -14.26
N ASP A 35 4.17 -6.47 -15.04
CA ASP A 35 4.85 -5.17 -15.16
C ASP A 35 4.72 -4.28 -13.90
N HIS A 36 3.77 -4.60 -13.02
CA HIS A 36 3.47 -3.89 -11.79
C HIS A 36 3.58 -4.78 -10.55
N ALA A 37 4.02 -6.04 -10.71
CA ALA A 37 4.04 -7.04 -9.66
C ALA A 37 4.81 -6.59 -8.42
N ALA A 38 5.97 -5.94 -8.61
CA ALA A 38 6.77 -5.40 -7.51
C ALA A 38 6.03 -4.31 -6.72
N ALA A 39 5.28 -3.44 -7.40
CA ALA A 39 4.50 -2.39 -6.74
C ALA A 39 3.32 -2.98 -5.97
N PHE A 40 2.61 -3.97 -6.56
CA PHE A 40 1.55 -4.69 -5.86
C PHE A 40 2.08 -5.46 -4.64
N TYR A 41 3.21 -6.15 -4.78
CA TYR A 41 3.85 -6.87 -3.68
C TYR A 41 4.26 -5.91 -2.53
N PHE A 42 4.81 -4.74 -2.86
CA PHE A 42 5.12 -3.71 -1.87
C PHE A 42 3.86 -3.25 -1.11
N LEU A 43 2.77 -2.95 -1.81
CA LEU A 43 1.52 -2.55 -1.17
C LEU A 43 0.93 -3.66 -0.30
N ALA A 44 1.00 -4.91 -0.77
CA ALA A 44 0.51 -6.08 -0.06
C ALA A 44 1.25 -6.27 1.28
N THR A 45 2.58 -6.34 1.21
CA THR A 45 3.45 -6.51 2.39
C THR A 45 3.41 -5.32 3.34
N SER A 46 3.21 -4.09 2.82
CA SER A 46 2.99 -2.91 3.67
C SER A 46 1.67 -2.99 4.44
N ALA A 47 0.61 -3.50 3.81
CA ALA A 47 -0.66 -3.74 4.47
C ALA A 47 -0.58 -4.89 5.49
N GLU A 48 0.15 -5.98 5.20
CA GLU A 48 0.40 -7.06 6.17
C GLU A 48 1.20 -6.56 7.37
N SER A 49 2.27 -5.80 7.15
CA SER A 49 3.07 -5.23 8.23
C SER A 49 2.23 -4.38 9.17
N PHE A 50 1.29 -3.60 8.61
CA PHE A 50 0.31 -2.88 9.41
C PHE A 50 -0.59 -3.84 10.21
N VAL A 51 -1.12 -4.90 9.61
CA VAL A 51 -1.95 -5.88 10.35
C VAL A 51 -1.16 -6.50 11.50
N GLU A 52 0.06 -6.98 11.25
CA GLU A 52 0.91 -7.64 12.24
C GLU A 52 1.26 -6.74 13.44
N LEU A 53 1.57 -5.47 13.17
CA LEU A 53 1.87 -4.50 14.23
C LEU A 53 0.64 -4.25 15.13
N HIS A 54 -0.57 -4.25 14.56
CA HIS A 54 -1.79 -3.83 15.26
C HIS A 54 -2.66 -4.97 15.78
N GLU A 55 -2.40 -6.22 15.40
CA GLU A 55 -2.95 -7.38 16.11
C GLU A 55 -2.48 -7.45 17.57
N ARG A 56 -1.30 -6.89 17.86
CA ARG A 56 -0.67 -6.95 19.19
C ARG A 56 -0.93 -5.71 20.04
N GLN A 57 -1.30 -4.59 19.43
CA GLN A 57 -1.52 -3.31 20.12
C GLN A 57 -2.64 -2.51 19.43
N PRO A 58 -3.71 -2.12 20.16
CA PRO A 58 -4.72 -1.22 19.63
C PRO A 58 -4.12 0.15 19.28
N LEU A 59 -4.42 0.66 18.08
CA LEU A 59 -4.06 2.02 17.68
C LEU A 59 -5.04 3.07 18.22
N SER A 60 -4.52 4.27 18.42
CA SER A 60 -5.36 5.47 18.47
C SER A 60 -5.95 5.79 17.10
N SER A 61 -7.06 6.53 17.08
CA SER A 61 -7.68 7.01 15.84
C SER A 61 -6.74 7.87 14.99
N ASP A 62 -5.84 8.62 15.63
CA ASP A 62 -4.89 9.50 14.95
C ASP A 62 -3.81 8.70 14.21
N GLU A 63 -3.29 7.63 14.83
CA GLU A 63 -2.34 6.72 14.20
C GLU A 63 -2.97 5.97 13.01
N LEU A 64 -4.23 5.56 13.13
CA LEU A 64 -4.98 4.95 12.03
C LEU A 64 -5.12 5.90 10.84
N GLU A 65 -5.51 7.15 11.10
CA GLU A 65 -5.67 8.15 10.05
C GLU A 65 -4.33 8.52 9.41
N GLN A 66 -3.25 8.64 10.20
CA GLN A 66 -1.92 8.91 9.68
C GLN A 66 -1.41 7.76 8.80
N ASN A 67 -1.56 6.51 9.24
CA ASN A 67 -1.17 5.36 8.44
C ASN A 67 -1.98 5.28 7.13
N PHE A 68 -3.29 5.54 7.21
CA PHE A 68 -4.14 5.59 6.02
C PHE A 68 -3.68 6.66 5.03
N LYS A 69 -3.36 7.87 5.50
CA LYS A 69 -2.83 8.94 4.63
C LYS A 69 -1.52 8.56 3.96
N THR A 70 -0.59 7.96 4.70
CA THR A 70 0.67 7.47 4.13
C THR A 70 0.41 6.41 3.07
N PHE A 71 -0.44 5.42 3.37
CA PHE A 71 -0.80 4.37 2.41
C PHE A 71 -1.52 4.92 1.17
N GLN A 72 -2.37 5.93 1.36
CA GLN A 72 -3.04 6.65 0.27
C GLN A 72 -2.04 7.37 -0.64
N ALA A 73 -1.07 8.07 -0.06
CA ALA A 73 -0.03 8.77 -0.80
C ALA A 73 0.85 7.81 -1.61
N ASP A 74 1.18 6.65 -1.06
CA ASP A 74 1.94 5.61 -1.78
C ASP A 74 1.16 5.09 -2.98
N ILE A 75 -0.14 4.79 -2.82
CA ILE A 75 -0.99 4.34 -3.93
C ILE A 75 -1.12 5.40 -5.01
N GLN A 76 -1.31 6.67 -4.64
CA GLN A 76 -1.47 7.74 -5.63
C GLN A 76 -0.19 7.94 -6.46
N GLN A 77 0.99 7.92 -5.81
CA GLN A 77 2.26 8.03 -6.51
C GLN A 77 2.48 6.87 -7.51
N LEU A 78 2.12 5.64 -7.11
CA LEU A 78 2.18 4.48 -8.00
C LEU A 78 1.17 4.57 -9.16
N GLU A 79 -0.04 5.08 -8.88
CA GLU A 79 -1.06 5.33 -9.90
C GLU A 79 -0.58 6.31 -10.95
N ASP A 80 -0.04 7.45 -10.53
CA ASP A 80 0.45 8.51 -11.41
C ASP A 80 1.59 8.00 -12.31
N ALA A 81 2.44 7.11 -11.78
CA ALA A 81 3.54 6.51 -12.53
C ALA A 81 3.10 5.34 -13.43
N SER A 82 1.90 4.78 -13.24
CA SER A 82 1.51 3.46 -13.75
C SER A 82 1.55 3.31 -15.27
N THR A 83 1.30 4.40 -16.00
CA THR A 83 1.31 4.46 -17.48
C THR A 83 2.63 4.97 -18.07
N GLY A 84 3.58 5.36 -17.22
CA GLY A 84 4.91 5.83 -17.63
C GLY A 84 5.84 4.70 -18.08
N SER A 85 7.10 5.02 -18.39
CA SER A 85 8.10 4.01 -18.75
C SER A 85 8.45 3.09 -17.57
N ALA A 86 9.06 1.93 -17.85
CA ALA A 86 9.50 1.00 -16.81
C ALA A 86 10.50 1.66 -15.84
N GLU A 87 11.39 2.51 -16.36
CA GLU A 87 12.35 3.30 -15.56
C GLU A 87 11.63 4.28 -14.62
N ASN A 88 10.58 4.96 -15.11
CA ASN A 88 9.80 5.87 -14.29
C ASN A 88 9.07 5.11 -13.16
N ARG A 89 8.42 4.00 -13.49
CA ARG A 89 7.73 3.15 -12.50
C ARG A 89 8.69 2.65 -11.41
N LEU A 90 9.85 2.15 -11.81
CA LEU A 90 10.88 1.67 -10.89
C LEU A 90 11.45 2.83 -10.04
N SER A 91 11.70 3.99 -10.64
CA SER A 91 12.19 5.17 -9.92
C SER A 91 11.21 5.61 -8.83
N VAL A 92 9.91 5.66 -9.13
CA VAL A 92 8.87 6.02 -8.17
C VAL A 92 8.77 4.97 -7.06
N LEU A 93 8.76 3.67 -7.39
CA LEU A 93 8.77 2.62 -6.38
C LEU A 93 9.98 2.73 -5.45
N ASN A 94 11.17 2.99 -6.00
CA ASN A 94 12.39 3.19 -5.21
C ASN A 94 12.30 4.40 -4.27
N GLN A 95 11.66 5.49 -4.69
CA GLN A 95 11.45 6.68 -3.85
C GLN A 95 10.48 6.38 -2.70
N ILE A 96 9.37 5.72 -2.99
CA ILE A 96 8.37 5.32 -1.98
C ILE A 96 8.99 4.42 -0.92
N VAL A 97 9.71 3.38 -1.34
CA VAL A 97 10.36 2.44 -0.40
C VAL A 97 11.36 3.16 0.51
N LYS A 98 12.17 4.08 -0.03
CA LYS A 98 13.10 4.89 0.77
C LYS A 98 12.36 5.73 1.80
N ALA A 99 11.35 6.48 1.38
CA ALA A 99 10.55 7.32 2.27
C ALA A 99 9.87 6.51 3.38
N ARG A 100 9.37 5.30 3.06
CA ARG A 100 8.76 4.39 4.04
C ARG A 100 9.76 3.94 5.10
N ILE A 101 10.97 3.56 4.70
CA ILE A 101 12.04 3.16 5.62
C ILE A 101 12.46 4.32 6.52
N GLU A 102 12.58 5.53 5.97
CA GLU A 102 12.90 6.74 6.74
C GLU A 102 11.82 7.07 7.77
N TYR A 103 10.54 6.88 7.44
CA TYR A 103 9.43 7.11 8.37
C TYR A 103 9.35 6.09 9.52
N THR A 104 9.86 4.87 9.31
CA THR A 104 9.75 3.77 10.28
C THR A 104 11.00 3.62 11.17
N ARG A 105 12.03 4.45 10.97
CA ARG A 105 13.27 4.48 11.76
C ARG A 105 13.27 5.63 12.76
#